data_AF-A0A919N5H7-F1
#
_entry.id   AF-A0A919N5H7-F1
#
_cell.length_a   1.000
_cell.length_b   1.000
_cell.length_c   1.000
_cell.angle_alpha   90.00
_cell.angle_beta   90.00
_cell.angle_gamma   90.00
#
_symmetry.space_group_name_H-M   'P 1'
#
loop_
_entity.id
_entity.type
_entity.pdbx_description
1 polymer ?
#
loop_
_entity_poly.entity_id
_entity_poly.type
_entity_poly.pdbx_seq_one_letter_code
_entity_poly.pdbx_strand_id
1 'polypeptide(L)'
;MSLIDLGAHLAADNCLWCLGGMSPAGIHPDLGPVLSLCPTQRWCDECGGLSLFPAEYETLDDRINELFDDGLSAVWCSHCCGVIAVIPVTNDGGIR
;
A
#
# COMPACT_ATOMS: atom_id res chain seq x y z
N MET A 1 -5.96 -9.66 -11.81
CA MET A 1 -4.64 -10.01 -11.31
C MET A 1 -4.76 -10.74 -9.99
N SER A 2 -4.53 -12.04 -10.01
CA SER A 2 -4.36 -12.85 -8.79
C SER A 2 -2.98 -12.61 -8.17
N LEU A 3 -2.75 -13.02 -6.91
CA LEU A 3 -1.42 -13.01 -6.28
C LEU A 3 -0.35 -13.75 -7.10
N ILE A 4 -0.75 -14.76 -7.88
CA ILE A 4 0.12 -15.51 -8.78
C ILE A 4 0.59 -14.64 -9.96
N ASP A 5 -0.30 -13.80 -10.48
CA ASP A 5 0.02 -12.87 -11.57
C ASP A 5 0.95 -11.74 -11.09
N LEU A 6 0.79 -11.30 -9.83
CA LEU A 6 1.71 -10.36 -9.19
C LEU A 6 3.12 -10.97 -9.10
N GLY A 7 3.25 -12.21 -8.65
CA GLY A 7 4.52 -12.94 -8.61
C GLY A 7 5.21 -13.07 -9.98
N ALA A 8 4.43 -13.31 -11.04
CA ALA A 8 4.96 -13.38 -12.41
C ALA A 8 5.44 -12.02 -12.94
N HIS A 9 4.79 -10.91 -12.56
CA HIS A 9 5.22 -9.56 -12.94
C HIS A 9 6.44 -9.08 -12.14
N LEU A 10 6.53 -9.45 -10.85
CA LEU A 10 7.70 -9.19 -10.02
C LEU A 10 8.96 -9.87 -10.57
N ALA A 11 8.81 -11.03 -11.20
CA ALA A 11 9.90 -11.80 -11.83
C ALA A 11 10.26 -11.34 -13.25
N ALA A 12 9.46 -10.47 -13.88
CA ALA A 12 9.73 -9.92 -15.21
C ALA A 12 10.65 -8.70 -15.10
N ASP A 13 11.89 -8.99 -14.71
CA ASP A 13 13.03 -8.08 -14.52
C ASP A 13 13.41 -7.30 -15.78
N ASN A 14 12.85 -6.12 -16.02
CA ASN A 14 13.41 -5.17 -17.01
C ASN A 14 13.21 -3.69 -16.66
N CYS A 15 12.82 -3.33 -15.44
CA CYS A 15 12.81 -1.93 -15.04
C CYS A 15 14.14 -1.58 -14.36
N LEU A 16 14.95 -0.73 -15.00
CA LEU A 16 16.21 -0.20 -14.44
C LEU A 16 16.03 0.62 -13.15
N TRP A 17 14.78 0.95 -12.80
CA TRP A 17 14.42 1.89 -11.73
C TRP A 17 13.68 1.24 -10.56
N CYS A 18 13.15 0.02 -10.73
CA CYS A 18 12.26 -0.63 -9.76
C CYS A 18 12.88 -1.94 -9.27
N LEU A 19 12.84 -2.18 -7.96
CA LEU A 19 13.31 -3.42 -7.34
C LEU A 19 12.10 -4.34 -7.16
N GLY A 20 12.06 -5.46 -7.88
CA GLY A 20 10.93 -6.40 -7.84
C GLY A 20 9.61 -5.66 -8.02
N GLY A 21 9.43 -4.96 -9.15
CA GLY A 21 8.16 -4.29 -9.48
C GLY A 21 7.73 -3.10 -8.61
N MET A 22 8.53 -2.68 -7.62
CA MET A 22 8.22 -1.54 -6.76
C MET A 22 9.25 -0.42 -6.90
N SER A 23 8.83 0.82 -6.71
CA SER A 23 9.67 2.02 -6.68
C SER A 23 9.44 2.86 -5.41
N PRO A 24 10.49 3.43 -4.81
CA PRO A 24 10.33 4.39 -3.71
C PRO A 24 9.38 5.53 -4.07
N ALA A 25 8.39 5.78 -3.21
CA ALA A 25 7.38 6.81 -3.41
C ALA A 25 7.48 7.97 -2.40
N GLY A 26 8.53 7.97 -1.57
CA GLY A 26 8.78 9.00 -0.57
C GLY A 26 8.30 8.60 0.83
N ILE A 27 7.93 9.60 1.63
CA ILE A 27 7.46 9.43 3.02
C ILE A 27 6.06 10.01 3.11
N HIS A 28 5.09 9.16 3.43
CA HIS A 28 3.72 9.56 3.73
C HIS A 28 3.65 10.04 5.19
N PRO A 29 2.88 11.10 5.49
CA PRO A 29 2.77 11.63 6.86
C PRO A 29 2.34 10.56 7.87
N ASP A 30 1.34 9.75 7.50
CA ASP A 30 0.84 8.71 8.39
C ASP A 30 1.51 7.35 8.20
N LEU A 31 1.92 6.99 6.97
CA LEU A 31 2.44 5.65 6.61
C LEU A 31 3.96 5.53 6.71
N GLY A 32 4.66 6.61 7.03
CA GLY A 32 6.11 6.63 6.97
C GLY A 32 6.62 6.38 5.55
N PRO A 33 7.82 5.80 5.39
CA PRO A 33 8.37 5.48 4.08
C PRO A 33 7.50 4.51 3.29
N VAL A 34 7.19 4.88 2.05
CA VAL A 34 6.28 4.13 1.17
C VAL A 34 6.92 3.78 -0.16
N LEU A 35 6.53 2.63 -0.67
CA LEU A 35 6.76 2.17 -2.03
C LEU A 35 5.48 2.36 -2.86
N SER A 36 5.65 2.53 -4.16
CA SER A 36 4.59 2.48 -5.16
C SER A 36 4.88 1.36 -6.13
N LEU A 37 3.84 0.89 -6.81
CA LEU A 37 4.01 -0.02 -7.93
C LEU A 37 4.75 0.70 -9.06
N CYS A 38 5.62 -0.02 -9.76
CA CYS A 38 6.50 0.56 -10.75
C CYS A 38 5.72 1.37 -11.80
N PRO A 39 6.00 2.68 -11.99
CA PRO A 39 5.18 3.57 -12.81
C PRO A 39 5.26 3.27 -14.31
N THR A 40 6.25 2.49 -14.73
CA THR A 40 6.43 2.08 -16.14
C THR A 40 5.54 0.90 -16.53
N GLN A 41 4.84 0.30 -15.57
CA GLN A 41 3.96 -0.85 -15.78
C GLN A 41 2.55 -0.54 -15.28
N ARG A 42 1.57 -1.27 -15.82
CA ARG A 42 0.17 -1.18 -15.41
C ARG A 42 -0.14 -2.38 -14.51
N TRP A 43 -0.29 -2.11 -13.21
CA TRP A 43 -0.40 -3.16 -12.19
C TRP A 43 -1.82 -3.44 -11.73
N CYS A 44 -2.62 -2.40 -11.57
CA CYS A 44 -3.96 -2.52 -11.02
C CYS A 44 -4.90 -1.50 -11.67
N ASP A 45 -5.93 -2.02 -12.33
CA ASP A 45 -6.96 -1.20 -12.97
C ASP A 45 -7.94 -0.60 -11.97
N GLU A 46 -8.13 -1.24 -10.82
CA GLU A 46 -9.07 -0.80 -9.79
C GLU A 46 -8.59 0.48 -9.10
N CYS A 47 -7.33 0.53 -8.66
CA CYS A 47 -6.75 1.72 -8.04
C CYS A 47 -5.98 2.62 -9.02
N GLY A 48 -5.89 2.25 -10.30
CA GLY A 48 -5.13 3.00 -11.31
C GLY A 48 -3.63 3.15 -11.00
N GLY A 49 -3.07 2.24 -10.19
CA GLY A 49 -1.68 2.33 -9.73
C GLY A 49 -1.40 3.37 -8.64
N LEU A 50 -2.44 3.97 -8.04
CA LEU A 50 -2.29 4.97 -6.96
C LEU A 50 -1.97 4.38 -5.59
N SER A 51 -2.04 3.06 -5.46
CA SER A 51 -1.82 2.38 -4.18
C SER A 51 -0.38 2.49 -3.68
N LEU A 52 -0.24 2.77 -2.39
CA LEU A 52 1.03 2.82 -1.66
C LEU A 52 1.22 1.59 -0.79
N PHE A 53 2.48 1.21 -0.60
CA PHE A 53 2.90 0.04 0.16
C PHE A 53 3.89 0.49 1.26
N PRO A 54 3.51 0.40 2.54
CA PRO A 54 4.40 0.76 3.64
C PRO A 54 5.68 -0.08 3.64
N ALA A 55 6.86 0.56 3.78
CA ALA A 55 8.16 -0.10 3.59
C ALA A 55 8.80 -0.64 4.87
N GLU A 56 8.41 -0.14 6.03
CA GLU A 56 9.12 -0.37 7.31
C GLU A 56 8.42 -1.36 8.26
N TYR A 57 7.35 -2.01 7.83
CA TYR A 57 6.54 -2.84 8.72
C TYR A 57 6.88 -4.32 8.63
N GLU A 58 7.06 -4.95 9.79
CA GLU A 58 7.31 -6.39 9.90
C GLU A 58 6.09 -7.20 9.45
N THR A 59 4.88 -6.74 9.82
CA THR A 59 3.61 -7.35 9.40
C THR A 59 2.54 -6.31 9.09
N LEU A 60 1.54 -6.72 8.29
CA LEU A 60 0.35 -5.91 7.98
C LEU A 60 -0.49 -5.64 9.24
N ASP A 61 -0.52 -6.60 10.18
CA ASP A 61 -1.30 -6.51 11.40
C ASP A 61 -0.74 -5.46 12.37
N ASP A 62 0.58 -5.41 12.53
CA ASP A 62 1.25 -4.36 13.33
C ASP A 62 0.91 -2.98 12.78
N ARG A 63 0.90 -2.85 11.45
CA ARG A 63 0.56 -1.59 10.79
C ARG A 63 -0.89 -1.17 11.03
N ILE A 64 -1.81 -2.12 10.98
CA ILE A 64 -3.23 -1.87 11.25
C ILE A 64 -3.41 -1.41 12.70
N ASN A 65 -2.74 -2.06 13.65
CA ASN A 65 -2.83 -1.70 15.06
C ASN A 65 -2.28 -0.29 15.34
N GLU A 66 -1.11 0.05 14.81
CA GLU A 66 -0.55 1.40 14.96
C GLU A 66 -1.45 2.49 14.36
N LEU A 67 -1.99 2.25 13.16
CA LEU A 67 -2.94 3.17 12.56
C LEU A 67 -4.17 3.37 13.45
N PHE A 68 -4.71 2.29 14.00
CA PHE A 68 -5.85 2.38 14.91
C PHE A 68 -5.53 3.12 16.20
N ASP A 69 -4.33 2.93 16.77
CA ASP A 69 -3.86 3.67 17.94
C ASP A 69 -3.76 5.18 17.67
N ASP A 70 -3.40 5.56 16.45
CA ASP A 70 -3.40 6.95 15.97
C ASP A 70 -4.79 7.49 15.59
N GLY A 71 -5.84 6.67 15.75
CA GLY A 71 -7.21 7.03 15.38
C GLY A 71 -7.44 7.07 13.87
N LEU A 72 -6.66 6.31 13.12
CA LEU A 72 -6.69 6.21 11.66
C LEU A 72 -7.05 4.80 11.20
N SER A 73 -7.53 4.69 9.96
CA SER A 73 -7.77 3.42 9.29
C SER A 73 -7.31 3.51 7.85
N ALA A 74 -6.59 2.48 7.39
CA ALA A 74 -6.20 2.36 5.99
C ALA A 74 -7.35 1.81 5.14
N VAL A 75 -7.60 2.46 4.00
CA VAL A 75 -8.45 1.93 2.93
C VAL A 75 -7.55 1.18 1.95
N TRP A 76 -7.84 -0.09 1.77
CA TRP A 76 -7.06 -0.99 0.93
C TRP A 76 -7.74 -1.21 -0.42
N CYS A 77 -6.97 -1.26 -1.49
CA CYS A 77 -7.48 -1.77 -2.76
C CYS A 77 -7.73 -3.28 -2.63
N SER A 78 -8.95 -3.73 -2.93
CA SER A 78 -9.32 -5.15 -2.90
C SER A 78 -8.52 -6.02 -3.87
N HIS A 79 -7.94 -5.42 -4.91
CA HIS A 79 -7.23 -6.15 -5.93
C HIS A 79 -5.73 -6.28 -5.69
N CYS A 80 -5.03 -5.17 -5.45
CA CYS A 80 -3.58 -5.16 -5.26
C CYS A 80 -3.15 -5.13 -3.79
N CYS A 81 -4.09 -5.04 -2.85
CA CYS A 81 -3.87 -4.96 -1.42
C CYS A 81 -2.96 -3.80 -0.97
N GLY A 82 -2.78 -2.78 -1.80
CA GLY A 82 -2.07 -1.56 -1.41
C GLY A 82 -3.03 -0.52 -0.82
N VAL A 83 -2.48 0.38 0.00
CA VAL A 83 -3.23 1.46 0.67
C VAL A 83 -3.54 2.55 -0.34
N ILE A 84 -4.82 2.89 -0.51
CA ILE A 84 -5.27 3.94 -1.43
C ILE A 84 -5.69 5.22 -0.71
N ALA A 85 -6.01 5.12 0.58
CA ALA A 85 -6.30 6.26 1.44
C ALA A 85 -6.05 5.89 2.91
N VAL A 86 -5.82 6.90 3.73
CA VAL A 86 -5.86 6.80 5.20
C VAL A 86 -6.95 7.75 5.66
N ILE A 87 -7.88 7.27 6.48
CA ILE A 87 -9.04 8.02 6.95
C ILE A 87 -9.09 8.03 8.47
N PRO A 88 -9.56 9.11 9.10
CA PRO A 88 -9.78 9.12 10.53
C PRO A 88 -10.91 8.17 10.91
N VAL A 89 -10.72 7.44 12.00
CA VAL A 89 -11.77 6.64 12.63
C VAL A 89 -12.64 7.60 13.43
N THR A 90 -13.72 8.07 12.82
CA THR A 90 -14.74 8.82 13.57
C THR A 90 -15.44 7.87 14.51
N ASN A 91 -15.13 7.98 15.80
CA ASN A 91 -15.87 7.33 16.88
C ASN A 91 -17.24 8.00 17.08
N ASP A 92 -18.05 8.09 16.03
CA ASP A 92 -19.41 8.69 16.08
C ASP A 92 -20.45 7.72 16.71
N GLY A 93 -19.96 6.75 17.48
CA GLY A 93 -20.73 5.79 18.26
C GLY A 93 -20.54 5.88 19.79
N GLY A 94 -20.00 6.99 20.32
CA GLY A 94 -20.03 7.28 21.76
C GLY A 94 -19.04 6.50 22.64
N ILE A 95 -18.48 7.25 23.62
CA ILE A 95 -17.65 6.83 24.77
C ILE A 95 -16.26 6.25 24.34
N ARG A 96 -15.12 6.92 24.49
CA ARG A 96 -14.59 7.77 25.58
C ARG A 96 -13.70 8.88 25.03
#